data_AF-A0A2C8F631-F1
#
_entry.id   AF-A0A2C8F631-F1
#
_cell.length_a   1.000
_cell.length_b   1.000
_cell.length_c   1.000
_cell.angle_alpha   90.00
_cell.angle_beta   90.00
_cell.angle_gamma   90.00
#
_symmetry.space_group_name_H-M   'P 1'
#
loop_
_entity.id
_entity.type
_entity.pdbx_description
1 polymer ?
#
loop_
_entity_poly.entity_id
_entity_poly.type
_entity_poly.pdbx_seq_one_letter_code
_entity_poly.pdbx_strand_id
1 'polypeptide(L)'
;MVRISGESAKHFRINHSKLFADSHNHINGIENFWNQAKRHMRKFNGIPTKHFSLFLKECEWRFNNSNPRSQFKQLKQWVRRHMG
;
A
#
# COMPACT_ATOMS: atom_id res chain seq x y z
N MET A 1 -1.73 13.76 -20.68
CA MET A 1 -1.43 13.03 -21.93
C MET A 1 0.01 13.34 -22.30
N VAL A 2 0.94 12.44 -22.00
CA VAL A 2 2.34 12.54 -22.46
C VAL A 2 2.71 11.16 -23.01
N ARG A 3 2.98 11.11 -24.31
CA ARG A 3 3.47 9.92 -25.02
C ARG A 3 4.94 9.75 -24.68
N ILE A 4 5.37 8.54 -24.37
CA ILE A 4 6.79 8.19 -24.30
C ILE A 4 7.07 7.20 -25.43
N SER A 5 7.62 7.75 -26.52
CA SER A 5 8.34 7.00 -27.55
C SER A 5 9.67 6.53 -26.95
N GLY A 6 10.05 5.30 -27.25
CA GLY A 6 11.05 4.54 -26.49
C GLY A 6 12.43 5.18 -26.38
N GLU A 7 12.96 5.12 -25.16
CA GLU A 7 14.39 5.09 -24.86
C GLU A 7 14.61 4.09 -23.72
N SER A 8 15.58 3.21 -23.91
CA SER A 8 16.04 2.18 -22.98
C SER A 8 16.06 2.70 -21.54
N ALA A 9 15.24 2.09 -20.67
CA ALA A 9 15.19 2.39 -19.25
C ALA A 9 16.58 2.19 -18.64
N LYS A 10 17.32 3.29 -18.45
CA LYS A 10 18.60 3.28 -17.75
C LYS A 10 18.32 2.82 -16.32
N HIS A 11 18.69 1.58 -16.02
CA HIS A 11 18.59 1.03 -14.69
C HIS A 11 19.68 1.67 -13.83
N PHE A 12 19.35 2.80 -13.20
CA PHE A 12 20.25 3.44 -12.26
C PHE A 12 20.38 2.54 -11.03
N ARG A 13 21.56 1.97 -10.83
CA ARG A 13 21.87 1.15 -9.66
C ARG A 13 21.92 2.08 -8.45
N ILE A 14 20.88 2.05 -7.62
CA ILE A 14 20.80 2.87 -6.41
C ILE A 14 21.84 2.35 -5.42
N ASN A 15 22.70 3.24 -4.93
CA ASN A 15 23.75 2.90 -3.98
C ASN A 15 23.15 2.74 -2.57
N HIS A 16 23.05 1.50 -2.09
CA HIS A 16 22.47 1.16 -0.78
C HIS A 16 23.32 1.61 0.43
N SER A 17 24.48 2.25 0.24
CA SER A 17 25.33 2.73 1.36
C SER A 17 25.03 4.16 1.82
N LYS A 18 24.21 4.94 1.08
CA LYS A 18 23.71 6.24 1.55
C LYS A 18 22.38 6.02 2.26
N LEU A 19 22.32 6.31 3.56
CA LEU A 19 21.10 6.34 4.36
C LEU A 19 20.10 7.30 3.70
N PHE A 20 19.07 6.76 3.06
CA PHE A 20 18.00 7.53 2.40
C PHE A 20 16.84 7.88 3.35
N ALA A 21 16.95 7.57 4.64
CA ALA A 21 15.96 7.94 5.64
C ALA A 21 16.64 8.11 7.01
N ASP A 22 16.56 9.33 7.55
CA ASP A 22 16.77 9.61 8.96
C ASP A 22 15.41 9.57 9.65
N SER A 23 14.86 8.35 9.82
CA SER A 23 13.68 8.02 10.63
C SER A 23 13.33 6.54 10.50
N HIS A 24 12.57 6.02 11.47
CA HIS A 24 12.09 4.64 11.66
C HIS A 24 11.35 4.00 10.47
N ASN A 25 11.11 4.71 9.37
CA ASN A 25 10.47 4.19 8.15
C ASN A 25 11.48 4.18 7.00
N HIS A 26 12.34 3.17 6.98
CA HIS A 26 13.28 2.92 5.89
C HIS A 26 12.57 2.63 4.56
N ILE A 27 13.26 2.82 3.43
CA ILE A 27 12.82 2.43 2.06
C ILE A 27 12.19 1.02 2.06
N ASN A 28 12.73 0.10 2.85
CA ASN A 28 12.22 -1.26 3.05
C ASN A 28 10.75 -1.29 3.52
N GLY A 29 10.32 -0.33 4.34
CA GLY A 29 8.94 -0.20 4.81
C GLY A 29 7.99 0.21 3.68
N ILE A 30 8.41 1.14 2.82
CA ILE A 30 7.63 1.59 1.65
C ILE A 30 7.52 0.46 0.62
N GLU A 31 8.62 -0.25 0.35
CA GLU A 31 8.63 -1.41 -0.54
C GLU A 31 7.73 -2.54 -0.01
N ASN A 32 7.82 -2.84 1.28
CA ASN A 32 6.97 -3.84 1.93
C ASN A 32 5.49 -3.44 1.86
N PHE A 33 5.17 -2.15 2.10
CA PHE A 33 3.82 -1.62 1.96
C PHE A 33 3.27 -1.89 0.56
N TRP A 34 3.99 -1.48 -0.48
CA TRP A 34 3.53 -1.67 -1.85
C TRP A 34 3.42 -3.14 -2.24
N ASN A 35 4.30 -4.02 -1.75
CA ASN A 35 4.20 -5.46 -1.97
C ASN A 35 2.94 -6.06 -1.35
N GLN A 36 2.60 -5.67 -0.11
CA GLN A 36 1.38 -6.11 0.56
C GLN A 36 0.12 -5.53 -0.09
N ALA A 37 0.11 -4.24 -0.42
CA ALA A 37 -1.01 -3.58 -1.09
C ALA A 37 -1.32 -4.24 -2.44
N LYS A 38 -0.29 -4.51 -3.26
CA LYS A 38 -0.45 -5.25 -4.53
C LYS A 38 -1.06 -6.64 -4.29
N ARG A 39 -0.56 -7.41 -3.31
CA ARG A 39 -1.10 -8.75 -3.00
C ARG A 39 -2.56 -8.70 -2.55
N HIS A 40 -2.92 -7.69 -1.77
CA HIS A 40 -4.31 -7.50 -1.33
C HIS A 40 -5.22 -7.15 -2.50
N MET A 41 -4.83 -6.16 -3.31
CA MET A 41 -5.63 -5.66 -4.43
C MET A 41 -5.81 -6.67 -5.57
N ARG A 42 -4.84 -7.58 -5.80
CA ARG A 42 -4.94 -8.63 -6.84
C ARG A 42 -6.15 -9.56 -6.67
N LYS A 43 -6.72 -9.65 -5.47
CA LYS A 43 -7.88 -10.49 -5.19
C LYS A 43 -9.18 -9.99 -5.82
N PHE A 44 -9.21 -8.74 -6.30
CA PHE A 44 -10.45 -8.06 -6.68
C PHE A 44 -10.79 -8.09 -8.19
N ASN A 45 -10.09 -8.87 -9.05
CA ASN A 45 -10.34 -8.92 -10.50
C ASN A 45 -10.40 -7.54 -11.22
N GLY A 46 -9.84 -6.51 -10.59
CA GLY A 46 -9.94 -5.11 -11.03
C GLY A 46 -10.64 -4.24 -9.99
N ILE A 47 -10.03 -3.10 -9.68
CA ILE A 47 -10.62 -2.11 -8.77
C ILE A 47 -11.07 -0.92 -9.63
N PRO A 48 -12.35 -0.50 -9.58
CA PRO A 48 -12.79 0.69 -10.28
C PRO A 48 -11.97 1.91 -9.83
N THR A 49 -11.49 2.71 -10.78
CA THR A 49 -10.60 3.86 -10.51
C THR A 49 -11.21 4.83 -9.49
N LYS A 50 -12.53 5.05 -9.53
CA LYS A 50 -13.27 5.89 -8.57
C LYS A 50 -13.16 5.45 -7.11
N HIS A 51 -12.87 4.17 -6.85
CA HIS A 51 -12.76 3.60 -5.51
C HIS A 51 -11.31 3.29 -5.11
N PHE A 52 -10.36 3.43 -6.03
CA PHE A 52 -8.97 3.05 -5.80
C PHE A 52 -8.36 3.71 -4.56
N SER A 53 -8.68 4.99 -4.30
CA SER A 53 -8.24 5.71 -3.11
C SER A 53 -8.71 5.06 -1.80
N LEU A 54 -9.95 4.53 -1.76
CA LEU A 54 -10.48 3.82 -0.60
C LEU A 54 -9.74 2.50 -0.35
N PHE A 55 -9.44 1.74 -1.42
CA PHE A 55 -8.66 0.51 -1.31
C PHE A 55 -7.23 0.76 -0.82
N LEU A 56 -6.61 1.86 -1.27
CA LEU A 56 -5.30 2.26 -0.76
C LEU A 56 -5.37 2.65 0.73
N LYS A 57 -6.42 3.38 1.15
CA LYS A 57 -6.64 3.70 2.57
C LYS A 57 -6.87 2.45 3.42
N GLU A 58 -7.58 1.46 2.90
CA GLU A 58 -7.70 0.17 3.57
C GLU A 58 -6.34 -0.53 3.70
N CYS A 59 -5.53 -0.53 2.63
CA CYS A 59 -4.20 -1.13 2.66
C CYS A 59 -3.27 -0.42 3.67
N GLU A 60 -3.33 0.91 3.76
CA GLU A 60 -2.62 1.72 4.77
C GLU A 60 -3.03 1.30 6.19
N TRP A 61 -4.33 1.24 6.46
CA TRP A 61 -4.83 0.82 7.76
C TRP A 61 -4.39 -0.61 8.11
N ARG A 62 -4.46 -1.55 7.17
CA ARG A 62 -4.03 -2.95 7.37
C ARG A 62 -2.54 -3.07 7.65
N PHE A 63 -1.71 -2.30 6.93
CA PHE A 63 -0.26 -2.29 7.11
C PHE A 63 0.11 -1.83 8.53
N ASN A 64 -0.47 -0.70 8.97
CA ASN A 64 -0.23 -0.14 10.30
C ASN A 64 -0.84 -0.98 11.43
N ASN A 65 -1.86 -1.80 11.14
CA ASN A 65 -2.57 -2.64 12.11
C ASN A 65 -2.49 -4.11 11.74
N SER A 66 -1.28 -4.66 11.58
CA SER A 66 -1.06 -5.98 10.95
C SER A 66 -1.70 -7.19 11.65
N ASN A 67 -2.15 -7.07 12.91
CA ASN A 67 -2.77 -8.18 13.65
C ASN A 67 -4.23 -8.45 13.20
N PRO A 68 -4.55 -9.64 12.64
CA PRO A 68 -5.89 -9.94 12.12
C PRO A 68 -6.98 -9.97 13.20
N ARG A 69 -6.68 -10.39 14.44
CA ARG A 69 -7.65 -10.41 15.54
C ARG A 69 -8.05 -9.00 15.93
N SER A 70 -7.09 -8.09 15.98
CA SER A 70 -7.33 -6.66 16.25
C SER A 70 -8.13 -6.02 15.12
N GLN A 71 -7.78 -6.28 13.86
CA GLN A 71 -8.53 -5.82 12.68
C GLN A 71 -9.99 -6.26 12.75
N PHE A 72 -10.23 -7.54 13.00
CA PHE A 72 -11.58 -8.10 13.07
C PHE A 72 -12.40 -7.49 14.22
N LYS A 73 -11.79 -7.29 15.38
CA LYS A 73 -12.43 -6.61 16.52
C LYS A 73 -12.83 -5.18 16.16
N GLN A 74 -11.95 -4.43 15.51
CA GLN A 74 -12.20 -3.05 15.09
C GLN A 74 -13.30 -2.95 14.03
N LEU A 75 -13.28 -3.82 13.02
CA LEU A 75 -14.34 -3.87 12.00
C LEU A 75 -15.71 -4.15 12.63
N LYS A 76 -15.81 -5.12 13.54
CA LYS A 76 -17.06 -5.39 14.27
C LYS A 76 -17.55 -4.17 15.07
N GLN A 77 -16.64 -3.40 15.65
CA GLN A 77 -17.01 -2.19 16.38
C GLN A 77 -17.55 -1.10 15.45
N TRP A 78 -16.91 -0.87 14.29
CA TRP A 78 -17.38 0.12 13.32
C TRP A 78 -18.72 -0.25 12.71
N VAL A 79 -18.93 -1.52 12.35
CA VAL A 79 -20.23 -2.00 11.84
C VAL A 79 -21.33 -1.72 12.87
N ARG A 80 -21.12 -2.08 14.14
CA ARG A 80 -22.09 -1.82 15.21
C ARG A 80 -22.38 -0.34 15.43
N ARG A 81 -21.42 0.54 15.18
CA ARG A 81 -21.56 1.98 15.44
C ARG A 81 -22.20 2.75 14.29
N HIS A 82 -21.98 2.30 13.06
CA HIS A 82 -22.32 3.07 11.85
C HIS A 82 -23.34 2.38 10.94
N MET A 83 -23.61 1.08 11.14
CA MET A 83 -24.47 0.28 10.28
C MET A 83 -25.46 -0.60 11.05
N GLY A 84 -25.41 -0.58 12.39
CA GLY A 84 -26.29 -1.36 13.27
C GLY A 84 -27.22 -0.47 14.06
#